data_AF-A0A8J8GQ11-F1
#
_entry.id   AF-A0A8J8GQ11-F1
#
_cell.length_a   1.000
_cell.length_b   1.000
_cell.length_c   1.000
_cell.angle_alpha   90.00
_cell.angle_beta   90.00
_cell.angle_gamma   90.00
#
_symmetry.space_group_name_H-M   'P 1'
#
loop_
_entity.id
_entity.type
_entity.pdbx_description
1 polymer ?
#
loop_
_entity_poly.entity_id
_entity_poly.type
_entity_poly.pdbx_seq_one_letter_code
_entity_poly.pdbx_strand_id
1 'polypeptide(L)'
;MQAYLFVHFREKRTPDGEQVYFGISEDGFRWEAVNGGAPVLWSYEGDKGVRDCTITRTTDGRFVIMGTDLSLAYGMPNQYDGSWEEITRNGSTSLVMWESENLVDWSEQRMVELGDESFGCLWAPDITYDSENDEYVVHWSSAHRSDDFEEKAIYYARTESFEEFSEPELLYRKPDSGVIDSAMYEENGSYYCFLKSEANPAGIILLKAQRPTGPFTRVTAFDRTMEGLEGERYEAPTAVKLEDGRWCLFVDYFGGSPETQGYVPFVAESLEDEFVRAADEFSFPYGFKHGTVLPITGEEYDRLKAYEKEPSER
;
A
#
# COMPACT_ATOMS: atom_id res chain seq x y z
N MET A 1 -16.29 -15.23 -12.59
CA MET A 1 -16.31 -13.76 -12.60
C MET A 1 -15.45 -13.34 -11.44
N GLN A 2 -14.26 -12.86 -11.77
CA GLN A 2 -13.37 -12.19 -10.84
C GLN A 2 -13.86 -10.75 -10.66
N ALA A 3 -13.80 -10.24 -9.44
CA ALA A 3 -14.01 -8.83 -9.13
C ALA A 3 -12.83 -8.35 -8.28
N TYR A 4 -12.78 -7.06 -7.96
CA TYR A 4 -11.65 -6.43 -7.29
C TYR A 4 -12.12 -5.53 -6.16
N LEU A 5 -11.39 -5.56 -5.05
CA LEU A 5 -11.49 -4.64 -3.93
C LEU A 5 -10.23 -3.77 -3.89
N PHE A 6 -10.39 -2.45 -3.83
CA PHE A 6 -9.32 -1.49 -3.59
C PHE A 6 -9.45 -0.95 -2.17
N VAL A 7 -8.51 -1.29 -1.30
CA VAL A 7 -8.42 -0.74 0.05
C VAL A 7 -7.45 0.44 0.03
N HIS A 8 -7.94 1.62 0.38
CA HIS A 8 -7.22 2.88 0.20
C HIS A 8 -7.59 3.90 1.28
N PHE A 9 -6.87 5.02 1.34
CA PHE A 9 -7.29 6.20 2.11
C PHE A 9 -7.67 7.38 1.20
N ARG A 10 -8.17 8.47 1.78
CA ARG A 10 -8.49 9.70 1.04
C ARG A 10 -7.73 10.89 1.60
N GLU A 11 -6.93 11.58 0.79
CA GLU A 11 -6.26 12.76 1.34
C GLU A 11 -7.23 13.93 1.55
N LYS A 12 -7.60 14.20 2.81
CA LYS A 12 -8.40 15.36 3.25
C LYS A 12 -7.78 15.97 4.50
N ARG A 13 -8.06 17.26 4.73
CA ARG A 13 -7.65 17.98 5.96
C ARG A 13 -8.60 17.78 7.13
N THR A 14 -9.52 16.84 7.03
CA THR A 14 -10.51 16.49 8.05
C THR A 14 -10.23 15.08 8.56
N PRO A 15 -10.62 14.75 9.81
CA PRO A 15 -10.31 13.44 10.41
C PRO A 15 -10.75 12.21 9.61
N ASP A 16 -11.77 12.35 8.75
CA ASP A 16 -12.24 11.28 7.88
C ASP A 16 -11.33 11.03 6.68
N GLY A 17 -10.39 11.92 6.34
CA GLY A 17 -9.50 11.70 5.19
C GLY A 17 -8.61 10.48 5.37
N GLU A 18 -7.95 10.40 6.50
CA GLU A 18 -6.91 9.40 6.77
C GLU A 18 -7.54 8.23 7.50
N GLN A 19 -8.46 7.53 6.84
CA GLN A 19 -9.15 6.35 7.35
C GLN A 19 -9.22 5.29 6.24
N VAL A 20 -9.72 4.09 6.55
CA VAL A 20 -9.78 3.01 5.56
C VAL A 20 -11.06 3.10 4.74
N TYR A 21 -10.91 3.23 3.42
CA TYR A 21 -11.99 3.26 2.43
C TYR A 21 -11.88 2.09 1.47
N PHE A 22 -13.03 1.61 1.00
CA PHE A 22 -13.11 0.54 0.01
C PHE A 22 -13.70 1.06 -1.31
N GLY A 23 -13.11 0.62 -2.41
CA GLY A 23 -13.68 0.69 -3.75
C GLY A 23 -13.83 -0.71 -4.33
N ILE A 24 -14.85 -0.95 -5.15
CA ILE A 24 -15.06 -2.24 -5.80
C ILE A 24 -15.18 -2.08 -7.31
N SER A 25 -14.75 -3.09 -8.06
CA SER A 25 -14.84 -3.12 -9.52
C SER A 25 -15.10 -4.54 -10.03
N GLU A 26 -15.91 -4.68 -11.08
CA GLU A 26 -16.09 -5.97 -11.78
C GLU A 26 -15.00 -6.22 -12.82
N ASP A 27 -14.38 -5.17 -13.37
CA ASP A 27 -13.43 -5.25 -14.48
C ASP A 27 -12.01 -4.76 -14.13
N GLY A 28 -11.84 -4.12 -12.97
CA GLY A 28 -10.60 -3.49 -12.52
C GLY A 28 -10.40 -2.06 -13.06
N PHE A 29 -11.31 -1.58 -13.89
CA PHE A 29 -11.20 -0.33 -14.66
C PHE A 29 -12.23 0.69 -14.18
N ARG A 30 -13.45 0.25 -13.89
CA ARG A 30 -14.55 1.08 -13.38
C ARG A 30 -14.76 0.79 -11.91
N TRP A 31 -14.41 1.76 -11.08
CA TRP A 31 -14.49 1.64 -9.63
C TRP A 31 -15.75 2.32 -9.08
N GLU A 32 -16.41 1.65 -8.15
CA GLU A 32 -17.55 2.14 -7.37
C GLU A 32 -17.13 2.30 -5.90
N ALA A 33 -17.67 3.31 -5.21
CA ALA A 33 -17.40 3.51 -3.79
C ALA A 33 -18.26 2.57 -2.94
N VAL A 34 -17.67 1.98 -1.89
CA VAL A 34 -18.41 1.24 -0.85
C VAL A 34 -18.87 2.21 0.25
N ASN A 35 -19.93 1.84 0.99
CA ASN A 35 -20.45 2.63 2.11
C ASN A 35 -20.80 4.10 1.74
N GLY A 36 -21.27 4.33 0.51
CA GLY A 36 -21.56 5.67 -0.01
C GLY A 36 -20.34 6.61 -0.06
N GLY A 37 -19.12 6.07 -0.06
CA GLY A 37 -17.87 6.83 -0.05
C GLY A 37 -17.49 7.39 1.33
N ALA A 38 -18.05 6.84 2.41
CA ALA A 38 -17.63 7.07 3.80
C ALA A 38 -16.60 6.02 4.25
N PRO A 39 -15.81 6.28 5.32
CA PRO A 39 -14.88 5.29 5.86
C PRO A 39 -15.56 3.96 6.20
N VAL A 40 -14.86 2.86 5.93
CA VAL A 40 -15.26 1.51 6.37
C VAL A 40 -14.68 1.22 7.75
N LEU A 41 -13.40 1.54 7.97
CA LEU A 41 -12.73 1.41 9.27
C LEU A 41 -12.18 2.75 9.73
N TRP A 42 -12.22 2.95 11.04
CA TRP A 42 -11.68 4.12 11.71
C TRP A 42 -10.56 3.72 12.66
N SER A 43 -9.49 4.51 12.68
CA SER A 43 -8.45 4.43 13.70
C SER A 43 -8.81 5.35 14.87
N TYR A 44 -8.86 4.77 16.07
CA TYR A 44 -9.11 5.47 17.33
C TYR A 44 -7.89 5.46 18.27
N GLU A 45 -6.90 4.62 17.98
CA GLU A 45 -5.63 4.51 18.70
C GLU A 45 -4.48 5.13 17.91
N GLY A 46 -3.29 5.21 18.53
CA GLY A 46 -2.11 5.80 17.91
C GLY A 46 -2.32 7.26 17.49
N ASP A 47 -1.92 7.56 16.27
CA ASP A 47 -2.08 8.85 15.61
C ASP A 47 -3.52 9.10 15.12
N LYS A 48 -4.41 8.10 15.19
CA LYS A 48 -5.84 8.16 14.83
C LYS A 48 -6.11 8.43 13.36
N GLY A 49 -5.11 8.14 12.52
CA GLY A 49 -5.25 8.11 11.08
C GLY A 49 -4.65 6.84 10.50
N VAL A 50 -5.19 6.39 9.39
CA VAL A 50 -4.71 5.26 8.59
C VAL A 50 -4.38 5.76 7.20
N ARG A 51 -3.16 5.49 6.76
CA ARG A 51 -2.70 5.74 5.40
C ARG A 51 -2.10 4.47 4.81
N ASP A 52 -1.89 4.49 3.50
CA ASP A 52 -1.08 3.50 2.78
C ASP A 52 -1.53 2.06 3.09
N CYS A 53 -2.81 1.79 2.86
CA CYS A 53 -3.43 0.56 3.31
C CYS A 53 -3.05 -0.62 2.41
N THR A 54 -2.66 -1.74 3.01
CA THR A 54 -2.54 -3.03 2.33
C THR A 54 -3.61 -4.00 2.80
N ILE A 55 -3.94 -4.98 1.96
CA ILE A 55 -4.87 -6.06 2.29
C ILE A 55 -4.36 -7.37 1.68
N THR A 56 -4.45 -8.45 2.45
CA THR A 56 -4.22 -9.81 1.95
C THR A 56 -5.34 -10.76 2.33
N ARG A 57 -5.55 -11.79 1.51
CA ARG A 57 -6.32 -12.98 1.89
C ARG A 57 -5.34 -14.03 2.37
N THR A 58 -5.49 -14.46 3.61
CA THR A 58 -4.63 -15.48 4.22
C THR A 58 -4.96 -16.87 3.69
N THR A 59 -4.03 -17.81 3.87
CA THR A 59 -4.14 -19.23 3.47
C THR A 59 -5.29 -19.96 4.15
N ASP A 60 -5.71 -19.51 5.33
CA ASP A 60 -6.91 -19.99 6.04
C ASP A 60 -8.21 -19.27 5.60
N GLY A 61 -8.13 -18.31 4.67
CA GLY A 61 -9.27 -17.65 4.04
C GLY A 61 -9.74 -16.36 4.71
N ARG A 62 -9.10 -15.93 5.80
CA ARG A 62 -9.36 -14.63 6.44
C ARG A 62 -8.76 -13.49 5.60
N PHE A 63 -9.12 -12.26 5.96
CA PHE A 63 -8.60 -11.04 5.36
C PHE A 63 -7.91 -10.22 6.44
N VAL A 64 -6.72 -9.73 6.12
CA VAL A 64 -5.95 -8.85 7.01
C VAL A 64 -5.72 -7.53 6.29
N ILE A 65 -6.09 -6.43 6.93
CA ILE A 65 -5.72 -5.08 6.52
C ILE A 65 -4.62 -4.59 7.45
N MET A 66 -3.57 -4.00 6.87
CA MET A 66 -2.58 -3.22 7.62
C MET A 66 -2.44 -1.82 7.01
N GLY A 67 -1.93 -0.86 7.78
CA GLY A 67 -1.66 0.49 7.27
C GLY A 67 -0.72 1.29 8.15
N THR A 68 -0.28 2.42 7.63
CA THR A 68 0.49 3.42 8.36
C THR A 68 -0.37 4.06 9.44
N ASP A 69 0.10 4.07 10.69
CA ASP A 69 -0.49 4.87 11.77
C ASP A 69 -0.03 6.33 11.64
N LEU A 70 -0.83 7.16 10.98
CA LEU A 70 -0.52 8.58 10.76
C LEU A 70 -1.77 9.38 10.46
N SER A 71 -1.96 10.47 11.20
CA SER A 71 -2.91 11.53 10.83
C SER A 71 -2.19 12.86 10.68
N LEU A 72 -2.18 13.42 9.46
CA LEU A 72 -1.79 14.81 9.25
C LEU A 72 -2.86 15.77 9.78
N ALA A 73 -4.15 15.39 9.74
CA ALA A 73 -5.23 16.25 10.23
C ALA A 73 -5.10 16.53 11.74
N TYR A 74 -4.75 15.51 12.54
CA TYR A 74 -4.51 15.66 13.98
C TYR A 74 -3.06 15.99 14.31
N GLY A 75 -2.10 15.24 13.74
CA GLY A 75 -0.71 15.24 14.15
C GLY A 75 0.10 16.39 13.59
N MET A 76 -0.04 16.72 12.29
CA MET A 76 0.84 17.70 11.63
C MET A 76 0.96 19.04 12.38
N PRO A 77 -0.13 19.71 12.82
CA PRO A 77 -0.01 20.97 13.55
C PRO A 77 0.25 20.84 15.06
N ASN A 78 -0.01 19.68 15.67
CA ASN A 78 -0.05 19.55 17.15
C ASN A 78 1.05 18.64 17.74
N GLN A 79 1.50 17.65 16.98
CA GLN A 79 2.45 16.62 17.39
C GLN A 79 3.77 16.74 16.62
N TYR A 80 3.71 17.17 15.36
CA TYR A 80 4.86 17.14 14.44
C TYR A 80 5.36 18.53 14.01
N ASP A 81 4.87 19.60 14.64
CA ASP A 81 5.31 20.99 14.39
C ASP A 81 5.34 21.43 12.91
N GLY A 82 4.45 20.86 12.09
CA GLY A 82 4.40 21.14 10.65
C GLY A 82 5.55 20.54 9.85
N SER A 83 6.27 19.54 10.38
CA SER A 83 7.53 19.03 9.84
C SER A 83 7.47 17.55 9.45
N TRP A 84 7.67 17.26 8.16
CA TRP A 84 7.87 15.88 7.68
C TRP A 84 9.17 15.25 8.19
N GLU A 85 10.19 16.06 8.50
CA GLU A 85 11.43 15.59 9.13
C GLU A 85 11.14 15.06 10.54
N GLU A 86 10.23 15.72 11.27
CA GLU A 86 9.80 15.28 12.60
C GLU A 86 9.04 13.96 12.52
N ILE A 87 8.09 13.81 11.60
CA ILE A 87 7.36 12.54 11.39
C ILE A 87 8.34 11.43 10.95
N THR A 88 9.34 11.76 10.14
CA THR A 88 10.33 10.77 9.67
C THR A 88 11.18 10.23 10.83
N ARG A 89 11.50 11.06 11.84
CA ARG A 89 12.41 10.69 12.93
C ARG A 89 11.72 10.26 14.21
N ASN A 90 10.54 10.81 14.48
CA ASN A 90 9.82 10.67 15.74
C ASN A 90 8.32 10.35 15.49
N GLY A 91 8.00 9.76 14.34
CA GLY A 91 6.65 9.31 14.01
C GLY A 91 6.28 7.98 14.68
N SER A 92 5.09 7.48 14.38
CA SER A 92 4.66 6.17 14.86
C SER A 92 5.60 5.07 14.35
N THR A 93 6.04 4.20 15.27
CA THR A 93 6.83 3.00 14.98
C THR A 93 5.96 1.73 15.00
N SER A 94 4.64 1.92 14.89
CA SER A 94 3.65 0.85 14.84
C SER A 94 2.89 0.87 13.52
N LEU A 95 2.33 -0.29 13.15
CA LEU A 95 1.33 -0.39 12.09
C LEU A 95 -0.05 -0.60 12.71
N VAL A 96 -1.10 -0.17 12.03
CA VAL A 96 -2.48 -0.53 12.40
C VAL A 96 -2.89 -1.81 11.70
N MET A 97 -3.73 -2.64 12.32
CA MET A 97 -4.22 -3.89 11.74
C MET A 97 -5.68 -4.18 12.09
N TRP A 98 -6.39 -4.78 11.14
CA TRP A 98 -7.73 -5.38 11.32
C TRP A 98 -7.82 -6.72 10.61
N GLU A 99 -8.67 -7.60 11.12
CA GLU A 99 -8.93 -8.92 10.55
C GLU A 99 -10.42 -9.11 10.27
N SER A 100 -10.76 -9.86 9.22
CA SER A 100 -12.14 -10.19 8.87
C SER A 100 -12.24 -11.58 8.24
N GLU A 101 -13.35 -12.28 8.46
CA GLU A 101 -13.66 -13.52 7.73
C GLU A 101 -14.44 -13.26 6.43
N ASN A 102 -14.99 -12.05 6.24
CA ASN A 102 -16.00 -11.81 5.22
C ASN A 102 -15.97 -10.40 4.57
N LEU A 103 -14.95 -9.59 4.86
CA LEU A 103 -14.72 -8.23 4.36
C LEU A 103 -15.69 -7.14 4.86
N VAL A 104 -16.68 -7.47 5.69
CA VAL A 104 -17.66 -6.50 6.21
C VAL A 104 -17.72 -6.46 7.74
N ASP A 105 -17.46 -7.60 8.38
CA ASP A 105 -17.33 -7.72 9.83
C ASP A 105 -15.84 -7.77 10.18
N TRP A 106 -15.34 -6.71 10.79
CA TRP A 106 -13.93 -6.54 11.12
C TRP A 106 -13.71 -6.61 12.63
N SER A 107 -12.53 -7.07 13.03
CA SER A 107 -12.06 -7.04 14.42
C SER A 107 -12.00 -5.62 14.97
N GLU A 108 -11.73 -5.50 16.28
CA GLU A 108 -11.25 -4.23 16.81
C GLU A 108 -9.89 -3.86 16.20
N GLN A 109 -9.54 -2.57 16.23
CA GLN A 109 -8.23 -2.09 15.81
C GLN A 109 -7.15 -2.74 16.68
N ARG A 110 -6.05 -3.15 16.06
CA ARG A 110 -4.84 -3.56 16.76
C ARG A 110 -3.65 -2.70 16.33
N MET A 111 -2.89 -2.20 17.30
CA MET A 111 -1.57 -1.63 17.07
C MET A 111 -0.54 -2.75 17.04
N VAL A 112 0.22 -2.86 15.95
CA VAL A 112 1.30 -3.83 15.76
C VAL A 112 2.63 -3.12 15.96
N GLU A 113 3.19 -3.30 17.15
CA GLU A 113 4.47 -2.70 17.58
C GLU A 113 5.65 -3.49 17.01
N LEU A 114 6.14 -3.08 15.82
CA LEU A 114 7.28 -3.72 15.15
C LEU A 114 8.59 -2.94 15.33
N GLY A 115 8.54 -1.60 15.33
CA GLY A 115 9.73 -0.78 15.45
C GLY A 115 10.13 -0.53 16.91
N ASP A 116 11.43 -0.56 17.18
CA ASP A 116 12.04 -0.15 18.45
C ASP A 116 12.56 1.31 18.39
N GLU A 117 13.35 1.74 19.37
CA GLU A 117 13.93 3.09 19.44
C GLU A 117 14.92 3.43 18.29
N SER A 118 15.26 2.47 17.45
CA SER A 118 16.11 2.68 16.28
C SER A 118 15.34 3.03 15.02
N PHE A 119 14.01 2.82 15.00
CA PHE A 119 13.12 3.21 13.91
C PHE A 119 12.56 4.62 14.14
N GLY A 120 12.55 5.45 13.10
CA GLY A 120 11.98 6.79 13.18
C GLY A 120 10.50 6.83 12.77
N CYS A 121 10.09 5.90 11.91
CA CYS A 121 8.71 5.77 11.44
C CYS A 121 8.48 4.41 10.77
N LEU A 122 7.24 3.91 10.77
CA LEU A 122 6.84 2.72 10.00
C LEU A 122 5.74 3.09 8.99
N TRP A 123 6.08 3.16 7.70
CA TRP A 123 5.16 3.66 6.65
C TRP A 123 4.95 2.67 5.51
N ALA A 124 3.77 2.73 4.89
CA ALA A 124 3.40 2.01 3.68
C ALA A 124 3.71 0.50 3.75
N PRO A 125 3.07 -0.22 4.68
CA PRO A 125 3.24 -1.65 4.74
C PRO A 125 2.64 -2.33 3.50
N ASP A 126 3.26 -3.40 3.05
CA ASP A 126 2.67 -4.36 2.12
C ASP A 126 3.04 -5.80 2.53
N ILE A 127 2.27 -6.77 2.04
CA ILE A 127 2.29 -8.15 2.54
C ILE A 127 2.51 -9.11 1.36
N THR A 128 3.61 -9.86 1.41
CA THR A 128 3.92 -10.91 0.44
C THR A 128 3.88 -12.28 1.09
N TYR A 129 3.15 -13.23 0.50
CA TYR A 129 3.17 -14.62 0.95
C TYR A 129 4.41 -15.36 0.43
N ASP A 130 5.16 -15.98 1.34
CA ASP A 130 6.34 -16.79 1.07
C ASP A 130 5.95 -18.28 1.10
N SER A 131 5.53 -18.79 -0.06
CA SER A 131 5.06 -20.18 -0.17
C SER A 131 6.13 -21.24 0.14
N GLU A 132 7.42 -20.89 0.11
CA GLU A 132 8.49 -21.84 0.45
C GLU A 132 8.57 -22.10 1.97
N ASN A 133 8.21 -21.08 2.77
CA ASN A 133 8.29 -21.13 4.24
C ASN A 133 6.92 -21.19 4.93
N ASP A 134 5.81 -21.06 4.18
CA ASP A 134 4.43 -21.03 4.72
C ASP A 134 4.19 -19.83 5.65
N GLU A 135 4.82 -18.69 5.33
CA GLU A 135 4.82 -17.46 6.13
C GLU A 135 4.47 -16.24 5.27
N TYR A 136 4.11 -15.14 5.92
CA TYR A 136 3.97 -13.82 5.31
C TYR A 136 5.17 -12.95 5.64
N VAL A 137 5.65 -12.22 4.63
CA VAL A 137 6.64 -11.16 4.75
C VAL A 137 5.88 -9.83 4.74
N VAL A 138 5.80 -9.17 5.89
CA VAL A 138 5.27 -7.81 6.01
C VAL A 138 6.44 -6.85 5.87
N HIS A 139 6.41 -5.97 4.87
CA HIS A 139 7.50 -5.06 4.56
C HIS A 139 7.03 -3.60 4.49
N TRP A 140 7.87 -2.66 4.92
CA TRP A 140 7.51 -1.25 5.08
C TRP A 140 8.72 -0.34 4.85
N SER A 141 8.43 0.94 4.65
CA SER A 141 9.43 2.01 4.53
C SER A 141 9.77 2.59 5.89
N SER A 142 11.05 2.79 6.18
CA SER A 142 11.49 3.41 7.42
C SER A 142 12.79 4.20 7.30
N ALA A 143 12.86 5.32 8.01
CA ALA A 143 14.12 5.94 8.39
C ALA A 143 14.64 5.27 9.67
N HIS A 144 15.95 5.07 9.75
CA HIS A 144 16.54 4.25 10.80
C HIS A 144 17.83 4.86 11.35
N ARG A 145 18.12 4.60 12.62
CA ARG A 145 19.27 5.16 13.35
C ARG A 145 20.63 4.72 12.78
N SER A 146 20.67 3.61 12.06
CA SER A 146 21.90 3.07 11.44
C SER A 146 22.61 4.05 10.50
N ASP A 147 21.87 4.98 9.95
CA ASP A 147 22.30 6.01 9.01
C ASP A 147 21.76 7.39 9.43
N ASP A 148 21.68 7.64 10.74
CA ASP A 148 21.24 8.92 11.32
C ASP A 148 19.88 9.42 10.78
N PHE A 149 19.01 8.48 10.41
CA PHE A 149 17.70 8.75 9.82
C PHE A 149 17.77 9.58 8.51
N GLU A 150 18.88 9.54 7.79
CA GLU A 150 19.07 10.30 6.54
C GLU A 150 18.19 9.76 5.40
N GLU A 151 18.32 8.47 5.08
CA GLU A 151 17.66 7.86 3.93
C GLU A 151 16.67 6.78 4.39
N LYS A 152 15.53 6.68 3.69
CA LYS A 152 14.59 5.58 3.93
C LYS A 152 15.04 4.31 3.21
N ALA A 153 14.82 3.19 3.87
CA ALA A 153 15.01 1.86 3.32
C ALA A 153 13.78 1.00 3.59
N ILE A 154 13.73 -0.18 2.95
CA ILE A 154 12.66 -1.14 3.18
C ILE A 154 13.12 -2.16 4.22
N TYR A 155 12.30 -2.34 5.24
CA TYR A 155 12.47 -3.34 6.30
C TYR A 155 11.34 -4.36 6.22
N TYR A 156 11.52 -5.51 6.85
CA TYR A 156 10.48 -6.54 6.91
C TYR A 156 10.48 -7.31 8.23
N ALA A 157 9.34 -7.92 8.54
CA ALA A 157 9.18 -8.93 9.57
C ALA A 157 8.37 -10.12 9.00
N ARG A 158 8.54 -11.30 9.59
CA ARG A 158 7.83 -12.53 9.21
C ARG A 158 6.73 -12.86 10.21
N THR A 159 5.64 -13.44 9.73
CA THR A 159 4.56 -13.98 10.56
C THR A 159 3.89 -15.17 9.88
N GLU A 160 3.47 -16.16 10.65
CA GLU A 160 2.65 -17.28 10.14
C GLU A 160 1.14 -16.94 10.15
N SER A 161 0.70 -16.10 11.10
CA SER A 161 -0.71 -15.97 11.46
C SER A 161 -1.19 -14.53 11.70
N PHE A 162 -0.30 -13.54 11.66
CA PHE A 162 -0.51 -12.15 12.09
C PHE A 162 -0.73 -11.96 13.60
N GLU A 163 -0.52 -13.01 14.40
CA GLU A 163 -0.54 -12.90 15.87
C GLU A 163 0.82 -12.45 16.42
N GLU A 164 1.90 -13.10 15.99
CA GLU A 164 3.28 -12.79 16.38
C GLU A 164 4.12 -12.47 15.15
N PHE A 165 5.11 -11.59 15.32
CA PHE A 165 6.01 -11.15 14.26
C PHE A 165 7.46 -11.36 14.68
N SER A 166 8.32 -11.71 13.72
CA SER A 166 9.77 -11.75 13.95
C SER A 166 10.33 -10.35 14.23
N GLU A 167 11.57 -10.29 14.73
CA GLU A 167 12.31 -9.03 14.78
C GLU A 167 12.48 -8.46 13.35
N PRO A 168 12.43 -7.13 13.18
CA PRO A 168 12.64 -6.50 11.87
C PRO A 168 14.04 -6.73 11.28
N GLU A 169 14.10 -6.95 9.98
CA GLU A 169 15.33 -7.07 9.21
C GLU A 169 15.33 -6.10 8.01
N LEU A 170 16.51 -5.72 7.52
CA LEU A 170 16.63 -4.90 6.31
C LEU A 170 16.28 -5.74 5.07
N LEU A 171 15.22 -5.36 4.35
CA LEU A 171 14.82 -6.00 3.09
C LEU A 171 15.66 -5.47 1.91
N TYR A 172 15.68 -4.15 1.76
CA TYR A 172 16.34 -3.50 0.64
C TYR A 172 16.75 -2.07 0.98
N ARG A 173 18.00 -1.74 0.64
CA ARG A 173 18.53 -0.38 0.66
C ARG A 173 19.14 -0.08 -0.69
N LYS A 174 18.71 1.02 -1.30
CA LYS A 174 19.30 1.51 -2.54
C LYS A 174 20.63 2.21 -2.21
N PRO A 175 21.75 1.90 -2.91
CA PRO A 175 23.07 2.40 -2.50
C PRO A 175 23.30 3.91 -2.63
N ASP A 176 22.48 4.60 -3.41
CA ASP A 176 22.73 5.97 -3.90
C ASP A 176 21.50 6.90 -3.79
N SER A 177 20.44 6.49 -3.09
CA SER A 177 19.29 7.32 -2.68
C SER A 177 18.37 6.54 -1.72
N GLY A 178 17.40 7.22 -1.11
CA GLY A 178 16.29 6.59 -0.40
C GLY A 178 15.30 5.88 -1.32
N VAL A 179 14.54 4.96 -0.73
CA VAL A 179 13.41 4.26 -1.33
C VAL A 179 12.27 4.12 -0.33
N ILE A 180 11.03 4.20 -0.84
CA ILE A 180 9.79 3.97 -0.08
C ILE A 180 8.78 3.16 -0.92
N ASP A 181 7.63 2.86 -0.33
CA ASP A 181 6.43 2.31 -0.96
C ASP A 181 6.71 1.00 -1.72
N SER A 182 7.24 0.01 -1.00
CA SER A 182 7.43 -1.34 -1.53
C SER A 182 6.09 -2.02 -1.81
N ALA A 183 5.89 -2.48 -3.04
CA ALA A 183 4.77 -3.33 -3.41
C ALA A 183 5.26 -4.55 -4.21
N MET A 184 4.99 -5.76 -3.72
CA MET A 184 5.65 -6.97 -4.22
C MET A 184 4.68 -8.05 -4.70
N TYR A 185 4.98 -8.60 -5.88
CA TYR A 185 4.13 -9.58 -6.57
C TYR A 185 4.95 -10.75 -7.08
N GLU A 186 4.35 -11.94 -7.07
CA GLU A 186 4.95 -13.15 -7.62
C GLU A 186 4.45 -13.38 -9.06
N GLU A 187 5.37 -13.69 -9.96
CA GLU A 187 5.05 -14.23 -11.28
C GLU A 187 6.11 -15.22 -11.76
N ASN A 188 5.65 -16.43 -12.12
CA ASN A 188 6.47 -17.50 -12.71
C ASN A 188 7.69 -17.90 -11.87
N GLY A 189 7.51 -17.98 -10.54
CA GLY A 189 8.52 -18.33 -9.55
C GLY A 189 9.48 -17.20 -9.20
N SER A 190 9.20 -15.97 -9.61
CA SER A 190 10.02 -14.79 -9.30
C SER A 190 9.20 -13.71 -8.61
N TYR A 191 9.83 -12.99 -7.70
CA TYR A 191 9.25 -11.87 -6.97
C TYR A 191 9.67 -10.56 -7.61
N TYR A 192 8.70 -9.68 -7.82
CA TYR A 192 8.83 -8.38 -8.47
C TYR A 192 8.38 -7.31 -7.49
N CYS A 193 9.32 -6.46 -7.04
CA CYS A 193 9.07 -5.44 -6.03
C CYS A 193 9.18 -4.05 -6.66
N PHE A 194 8.03 -3.37 -6.81
CA PHE A 194 7.97 -1.96 -7.16
C PHE A 194 8.36 -1.12 -5.95
N LEU A 195 9.06 0.00 -6.19
CA LEU A 195 9.47 0.96 -5.16
C LEU A 195 9.37 2.37 -5.72
N LYS A 196 9.06 3.34 -4.87
CA LYS A 196 9.36 4.74 -5.14
C LYS A 196 10.82 5.01 -4.81
N SER A 197 11.60 5.38 -5.83
CA SER A 197 12.98 5.82 -5.71
C SER A 197 13.05 7.35 -5.64
N GLU A 198 13.82 7.88 -4.69
CA GLU A 198 13.99 9.32 -4.50
C GLU A 198 14.90 9.95 -5.57
N ALA A 199 15.94 9.23 -6.00
CA ALA A 199 16.87 9.71 -7.03
C ALA A 199 17.52 8.55 -7.80
N ASN A 200 18.14 8.85 -8.95
CA ASN A 200 18.94 7.92 -9.75
C ASN A 200 18.28 6.58 -10.10
N PRO A 201 17.12 6.55 -10.80
CA PRO A 201 16.26 7.68 -11.17
C PRO A 201 15.24 8.03 -10.07
N ALA A 202 14.66 9.22 -10.12
CA ALA A 202 13.51 9.57 -9.30
C ALA A 202 12.22 9.03 -9.94
N GLY A 203 11.36 8.38 -9.16
CA GLY A 203 10.12 7.75 -9.63
C GLY A 203 10.03 6.27 -9.33
N ILE A 204 9.14 5.55 -10.01
CA ILE A 204 8.94 4.13 -9.73
C ILE A 204 10.04 3.29 -10.37
N ILE A 205 10.61 2.40 -9.56
CA ILE A 205 11.55 1.37 -9.99
C ILE A 205 10.99 -0.01 -9.69
N LEU A 206 11.47 -1.01 -10.41
CA LEU A 206 11.14 -2.42 -10.27
C LEU A 206 12.39 -3.27 -9.98
N LEU A 207 12.31 -4.07 -8.93
CA LEU A 207 13.32 -5.06 -8.57
C LEU A 207 12.79 -6.47 -8.81
N LYS A 208 13.69 -7.42 -9.04
CA LYS A 208 13.39 -8.85 -9.19
C LYS A 208 14.25 -9.70 -8.26
N ALA A 209 13.66 -10.70 -7.66
CA ALA A 209 14.32 -11.71 -6.83
C ALA A 209 13.74 -13.11 -7.05
N GLN A 210 14.45 -14.14 -6.58
CA GLN A 210 13.93 -15.53 -6.55
C GLN A 210 13.21 -15.86 -5.24
N ARG A 211 13.35 -15.01 -4.23
CA ARG A 211 12.71 -15.12 -2.92
C ARG A 211 12.16 -13.75 -2.53
N PRO A 212 11.12 -13.67 -1.69
CA PRO A 212 10.54 -12.39 -1.29
C PRO A 212 11.52 -11.53 -0.48
N THR A 213 12.55 -12.15 0.11
CA THR A 213 13.63 -11.46 0.85
C THR A 213 14.93 -11.29 0.06
N GLY A 214 14.87 -11.44 -1.27
CA GLY A 214 16.02 -11.22 -2.13
C GLY A 214 17.02 -12.39 -2.24
N PRO A 215 18.22 -12.13 -2.78
CA PRO A 215 18.73 -10.82 -3.20
C PRO A 215 17.99 -10.23 -4.41
N PHE A 216 17.90 -8.89 -4.44
CA PHE A 216 17.19 -8.14 -5.48
C PHE A 216 18.12 -7.67 -6.60
N THR A 217 17.59 -7.63 -7.82
CA THR A 217 18.25 -7.10 -9.02
C THR A 217 17.32 -6.13 -9.75
N ARG A 218 17.85 -5.02 -10.28
CA ARG A 218 17.04 -4.01 -10.97
C ARG A 218 16.54 -4.53 -12.33
N VAL A 219 15.23 -4.42 -12.58
CA VAL A 219 14.62 -4.64 -13.91
C VAL A 219 14.63 -3.33 -14.69
N THR A 220 15.72 -3.05 -15.40
CA THR A 220 15.89 -1.77 -16.12
C THR A 220 14.96 -1.60 -17.32
N ALA A 221 14.39 -2.69 -17.84
CA ALA A 221 13.37 -2.61 -18.89
C ALA A 221 12.14 -1.82 -18.44
N PHE A 222 11.79 -1.90 -17.14
CA PHE A 222 10.67 -1.15 -16.55
C PHE A 222 10.86 0.36 -16.62
N ASP A 223 12.09 0.88 -16.68
CA ASP A 223 12.34 2.34 -16.74
C ASP A 223 11.60 3.00 -17.92
N ARG A 224 11.36 2.26 -19.01
CA ARG A 224 10.61 2.73 -20.19
C ARG A 224 9.16 3.08 -19.87
N THR A 225 8.52 2.37 -18.93
CA THR A 225 7.18 2.68 -18.43
C THR A 225 7.10 4.12 -17.90
N MET A 226 8.17 4.59 -17.28
CA MET A 226 8.23 5.89 -16.63
C MET A 226 8.84 6.98 -17.53
N GLU A 227 9.35 6.63 -18.73
CA GLU A 227 9.95 7.60 -19.65
C GLU A 227 8.92 8.65 -20.10
N GLY A 228 9.32 9.92 -20.05
CA GLY A 228 8.45 11.04 -20.45
C GLY A 228 7.39 11.44 -19.42
N LEU A 229 7.34 10.79 -18.26
CA LEU A 229 6.52 11.19 -17.12
C LEU A 229 7.30 12.08 -16.14
N GLU A 230 6.59 12.86 -15.32
CA GLU A 230 7.15 13.55 -14.14
C GLU A 230 7.36 12.54 -13.00
N GLY A 231 8.29 11.59 -13.16
CA GLY A 231 8.48 10.44 -12.26
C GLY A 231 8.61 10.81 -10.78
N GLU A 232 9.20 11.97 -10.46
CA GLU A 232 9.32 12.49 -9.11
C GLU A 232 7.96 12.73 -8.42
N ARG A 233 6.86 12.88 -9.18
CA ARG A 233 5.49 13.12 -8.70
C ARG A 233 4.60 11.88 -8.63
N TYR A 234 5.19 10.69 -8.80
CA TYR A 234 4.50 9.42 -8.73
C TYR A 234 5.00 8.60 -7.54
N GLU A 235 4.12 7.98 -6.76
CA GLU A 235 4.44 7.14 -5.61
C GLU A 235 3.45 5.98 -5.47
N ALA A 236 3.51 5.21 -4.37
CA ALA A 236 2.49 4.23 -4.00
C ALA A 236 2.11 3.22 -5.11
N PRO A 237 3.09 2.52 -5.73
CA PRO A 237 2.76 1.55 -6.76
C PRO A 237 1.89 0.42 -6.17
N THR A 238 0.86 -0.01 -6.88
CA THR A 238 0.12 -1.23 -6.57
C THR A 238 -0.31 -1.91 -7.86
N ALA A 239 -0.23 -3.23 -7.93
CA ALA A 239 -0.55 -3.99 -9.14
C ALA A 239 -1.53 -5.14 -8.84
N VAL A 240 -2.26 -5.53 -9.87
CA VAL A 240 -3.16 -6.69 -9.82
C VAL A 240 -3.14 -7.43 -11.14
N LYS A 241 -3.27 -8.75 -11.08
CA LYS A 241 -3.49 -9.59 -12.26
C LYS A 241 -4.97 -9.62 -12.61
N LEU A 242 -5.29 -9.21 -13.84
CA LEU A 242 -6.64 -9.16 -14.39
C LEU A 242 -7.14 -10.57 -14.78
N GLU A 243 -8.46 -10.72 -14.94
CA GLU A 243 -9.10 -12.01 -15.31
C GLU A 243 -8.60 -12.56 -16.64
N ASP A 244 -8.17 -11.68 -17.56
CA ASP A 244 -7.59 -12.04 -18.85
C ASP A 244 -6.10 -12.40 -18.81
N GLY A 245 -5.47 -12.30 -17.63
CA GLY A 245 -4.08 -12.67 -17.37
C GLY A 245 -3.08 -11.52 -17.47
N ARG A 246 -3.49 -10.33 -17.93
CA ARG A 246 -2.63 -9.14 -17.95
C ARG A 246 -2.41 -8.57 -16.55
N TRP A 247 -1.34 -7.79 -16.39
CA TRP A 247 -1.10 -7.00 -15.18
C TRP A 247 -1.60 -5.57 -15.36
N CYS A 248 -2.27 -5.06 -14.33
CA CYS A 248 -2.61 -3.64 -14.21
C CYS A 248 -1.83 -3.05 -13.04
N LEU A 249 -0.96 -2.08 -13.31
CA LEU A 249 -0.22 -1.29 -12.33
C LEU A 249 -0.91 0.07 -12.16
N PHE A 250 -1.17 0.46 -10.92
CA PHE A 250 -1.63 1.78 -10.53
C PHE A 250 -0.50 2.51 -9.83
N VAL A 251 -0.26 3.77 -10.19
CA VAL A 251 0.74 4.61 -9.54
C VAL A 251 0.10 5.95 -9.14
N ASP A 252 0.22 6.34 -7.88
CA ASP A 252 -0.44 7.53 -7.33
C ASP A 252 0.31 8.79 -7.79
N TYR A 253 -0.36 9.62 -8.58
CA TYR A 253 0.16 10.92 -8.99
C TYR A 253 -0.25 11.99 -7.97
N PHE A 254 0.73 12.56 -7.27
CA PHE A 254 0.51 13.64 -6.30
C PHE A 254 0.86 15.03 -6.87
N GLY A 255 1.05 15.16 -8.18
CA GLY A 255 1.28 16.45 -8.83
C GLY A 255 0.02 17.27 -9.07
N GLY A 256 0.18 18.58 -9.26
CA GLY A 256 -0.88 19.47 -9.72
C GLY A 256 -1.88 19.89 -8.63
N SER A 257 -3.15 20.04 -8.99
CA SER A 257 -4.23 20.38 -8.04
C SER A 257 -4.87 19.12 -7.47
N PRO A 258 -5.62 19.21 -6.36
CA PRO A 258 -6.35 18.06 -5.81
C PRO A 258 -7.30 17.37 -6.80
N GLU A 259 -7.78 18.07 -7.84
CA GLU A 259 -8.64 17.47 -8.87
C GLU A 259 -7.85 16.65 -9.92
N THR A 260 -6.54 16.86 -10.03
CA THR A 260 -5.67 16.14 -10.98
C THR A 260 -4.86 15.02 -10.32
N GLN A 261 -4.87 14.94 -8.99
CA GLN A 261 -4.16 13.92 -8.21
C GLN A 261 -4.93 12.59 -8.15
N GLY A 262 -4.20 11.51 -7.92
CA GLY A 262 -4.71 10.17 -7.71
C GLY A 262 -4.08 9.14 -8.64
N TYR A 263 -4.58 7.91 -8.57
CA TYR A 263 -4.03 6.78 -9.29
C TYR A 263 -4.10 6.90 -10.82
N VAL A 264 -2.96 6.67 -11.46
CA VAL A 264 -2.80 6.53 -12.91
C VAL A 264 -2.53 5.05 -13.24
N PRO A 265 -3.37 4.40 -14.06
CA PRO A 265 -3.23 2.99 -14.40
C PRO A 265 -2.40 2.76 -15.67
N PHE A 266 -1.71 1.62 -15.69
CA PHE A 266 -0.89 1.11 -16.77
C PHE A 266 -1.11 -0.40 -16.91
N VAL A 267 -1.00 -0.94 -18.13
CA VAL A 267 -1.26 -2.37 -18.41
C VAL A 267 -0.07 -3.00 -19.13
N ALA A 268 0.26 -4.24 -18.76
CA ALA A 268 1.29 -5.06 -19.40
C ALA A 268 0.85 -6.54 -19.48
N GLU A 269 1.50 -7.33 -20.34
CA GLU A 269 1.27 -8.77 -20.43
C GLU A 269 1.97 -9.56 -19.30
N SER A 270 3.08 -9.03 -18.78
CA SER A 270 3.85 -9.60 -17.67
C SER A 270 4.52 -8.49 -16.86
N LEU A 271 5.00 -8.82 -15.65
CA LEU A 271 5.76 -7.89 -14.81
C LEU A 271 7.14 -7.52 -15.38
N GLU A 272 7.63 -8.26 -16.37
CA GLU A 272 8.90 -7.96 -17.07
C GLU A 272 8.73 -7.03 -18.27
N ASP A 273 7.50 -6.88 -18.75
CA ASP A 273 7.20 -6.08 -19.93
C ASP A 273 7.08 -4.58 -19.60
N GLU A 274 7.08 -3.78 -20.65
CA GLU A 274 6.76 -2.35 -20.55
C GLU A 274 5.27 -2.18 -20.26
N PHE A 275 4.96 -1.38 -19.25
CA PHE A 275 3.59 -1.05 -18.88
C PHE A 275 3.11 0.16 -19.67
N VAL A 276 2.01 0.00 -20.40
CA VAL A 276 1.44 1.05 -21.25
C VAL A 276 0.35 1.79 -20.49
N ARG A 277 0.45 3.12 -20.45
CA ARG A 277 -0.53 3.98 -19.76
C ARG A 277 -1.94 3.80 -20.36
N ALA A 278 -2.92 3.54 -19.50
CA ALA A 278 -4.32 3.27 -19.90
C ALA A 278 -5.33 4.19 -19.20
N ALA A 279 -4.89 5.35 -18.71
CA ALA A 279 -5.68 6.24 -17.84
C ALA A 279 -7.09 6.60 -18.35
N ASP A 280 -7.24 6.81 -19.66
CA ASP A 280 -8.53 7.19 -20.26
C ASP A 280 -9.59 6.07 -20.22
N GLU A 281 -9.20 4.83 -19.91
CA GLU A 281 -10.09 3.68 -19.80
C GLU A 281 -10.65 3.48 -18.40
N PHE A 282 -10.11 4.20 -17.40
CA PHE A 282 -10.40 3.99 -15.99
C PHE A 282 -11.26 5.12 -15.42
N SER A 283 -12.08 4.77 -14.44
CA SER A 283 -12.89 5.73 -13.71
C SER A 283 -12.90 5.41 -12.22
N PHE A 284 -12.70 6.44 -11.42
CA PHE A 284 -12.76 6.38 -9.97
C PHE A 284 -13.89 7.30 -9.48
N PRO A 285 -14.60 6.92 -8.40
CA PRO A 285 -15.69 7.73 -7.86
C PRO A 285 -15.17 9.02 -7.18
N TYR A 286 -13.89 9.03 -6.81
CA TYR A 286 -13.12 10.16 -6.28
C TYR A 286 -11.63 9.80 -6.38
N GLY A 287 -10.73 10.74 -6.03
CA GLY A 287 -9.29 10.47 -6.01
C GLY A 287 -8.90 9.46 -4.94
N PHE A 288 -8.67 8.21 -5.34
CA PHE A 288 -8.05 7.20 -4.49
C PHE A 288 -6.58 7.56 -4.27
N LYS A 289 -6.07 7.33 -3.06
CA LYS A 289 -4.67 7.50 -2.67
C LYS A 289 -4.10 6.15 -2.22
N HIS A 290 -2.80 6.11 -1.91
CA HIS A 290 -2.04 4.89 -1.56
C HIS A 290 -2.89 3.77 -0.94
N GLY A 291 -2.98 2.65 -1.67
CA GLY A 291 -3.71 1.46 -1.26
C GLY A 291 -3.31 0.21 -2.02
N THR A 292 -4.00 -0.91 -1.75
CA THR A 292 -3.77 -2.20 -2.41
C THR A 292 -5.06 -2.75 -3.04
N VAL A 293 -4.90 -3.45 -4.17
CA VAL A 293 -5.99 -4.14 -4.87
C VAL A 293 -5.95 -5.64 -4.59
N LEU A 294 -7.08 -6.20 -4.17
CA LEU A 294 -7.28 -7.63 -3.92
C LEU A 294 -8.34 -8.20 -4.88
N PRO A 295 -8.03 -9.27 -5.62
CA PRO A 295 -9.06 -10.04 -6.31
C PRO A 295 -10.03 -10.70 -5.32
N ILE A 296 -11.33 -10.53 -5.56
CA ILE A 296 -12.42 -11.04 -4.76
C ILE A 296 -13.39 -11.86 -5.61
N THR A 297 -14.16 -12.70 -4.94
CA THR A 297 -15.25 -13.48 -5.54
C THR A 297 -16.47 -12.60 -5.81
N GLY A 298 -17.37 -13.07 -6.67
CA GLY A 298 -18.65 -12.38 -6.90
C GLY A 298 -19.51 -12.25 -5.63
N GLU A 299 -19.48 -13.24 -4.74
CA GLU A 299 -20.22 -13.17 -3.46
C GLU A 299 -19.67 -12.09 -2.53
N GLU A 300 -18.34 -11.98 -2.43
CA GLU A 300 -17.69 -10.91 -1.68
C GLU A 300 -17.96 -9.54 -2.29
N TYR A 301 -17.95 -9.43 -3.62
CA TYR A 301 -18.33 -8.20 -4.32
C TYR A 301 -19.76 -7.78 -3.99
N ASP A 302 -20.72 -8.69 -4.11
CA ASP A 302 -22.13 -8.42 -3.81
C ASP A 302 -22.33 -8.00 -2.34
N ARG A 303 -21.60 -8.63 -1.42
CA ARG A 303 -21.61 -8.29 0.01
C ARG A 303 -21.09 -6.88 0.26
N LEU A 304 -19.97 -6.52 -0.36
CA LEU A 304 -19.39 -5.18 -0.26
C LEU A 304 -20.25 -4.12 -0.95
N LYS A 305 -20.90 -4.45 -2.07
CA LYS A 305 -21.80 -3.55 -2.79
C LYS A 305 -23.05 -3.21 -1.96
N ALA A 306 -23.55 -4.16 -1.18
CA ALA A 306 -24.67 -3.97 -0.28
C ALA A 306 -24.28 -3.36 1.07
N TYR A 307 -22.99 -3.16 1.33
CA TYR A 307 -22.50 -2.70 2.63
C TYR A 307 -22.77 -1.21 2.85
N GLU A 308 -23.51 -0.89 3.91
CA GLU A 308 -23.71 0.45 4.42
C GLU A 308 -23.67 0.44 5.95
N LYS A 309 -22.87 1.34 6.55
CA LYS A 309 -22.95 1.63 7.99
C LYS A 309 -24.08 2.61 8.26
N GLU A 310 -24.85 2.34 9.33
CA GLU A 310 -25.82 3.31 9.83
C GLU A 310 -25.09 4.61 10.23
N PRO A 311 -25.68 5.79 10.04
CA PRO A 311 -25.03 7.05 10.40
C PRO A 311 -24.57 7.14 11.87
N SER A 312 -25.17 6.36 12.77
CA SER A 312 -24.77 6.29 14.19
C SER A 312 -23.53 5.42 14.45
N GLU A 313 -23.11 4.62 13.48
CA GLU A 313 -21.95 3.72 13.53
C GLU A 313 -20.75 4.29 12.75
N ARG A 314 -20.90 5.50 12.20
CA ARG A 314 -19.92 6.23 11.42
C ARG A 314 -19.08 7.17 12.26
#